data_AF-A0A7S0VS73-F1
#
_entry.id   AF-A0A7S0VS73-F1
#
_cell.length_a   1.000
_cell.length_b   1.000
_cell.length_c   1.000
_cell.angle_alpha   90.00
_cell.angle_beta   90.00
_cell.angle_gamma   90.00
#
_symmetry.space_group_name_H-M   'P 1'
#
loop_
_entity.id
_entity.type
_entity.pdbx_description
1 polymer ?
#
loop_
_entity_poly.entity_id
_entity_poly.type
_entity_poly.pdbx_seq_one_letter_code
_entity_poly.pdbx_strand_id
1 'polypeptide(L)'
;SDQNGCKGVVEYGLMSTTTARDMATKYSLSKDGKRATVFEIEVGQVDRGANIRWCSQHPEEEEIVMPPLSNLEITGPAKMEVTTHGTVMVVPMRVNVNLKSLTMDELAARRKNLHLAMMSNLMEETSRHVRSLGPLHSSCGLKEATVGGVLDEFSAEIDKNRKQEAEWFNIDGNYRQAINTAIDLKRGIECKLSLLREHQQ
;
A
#
# COMPACT_ATOMS: atom_id res chain seq x y z
N SER A 1 -11.04 20.51 -19.21
CA SER A 1 -10.35 20.74 -17.93
C SER A 1 -11.35 20.45 -16.84
N ASP A 2 -10.92 19.88 -15.71
CA ASP A 2 -11.76 19.77 -14.53
C ASP A 2 -11.92 21.14 -13.83
N GLN A 3 -12.60 21.15 -12.69
CA GLN A 3 -12.84 22.35 -11.87
C GLN A 3 -11.54 22.99 -11.35
N ASN A 4 -10.44 22.24 -11.31
CA ASN A 4 -9.13 22.69 -10.86
C ASN A 4 -8.22 23.09 -12.02
N GLY A 5 -8.73 23.11 -13.26
CA GLY A 5 -7.96 23.45 -14.46
C GLY A 5 -7.06 22.31 -14.97
N CYS A 6 -7.10 21.14 -14.34
CA CYS A 6 -6.32 19.98 -14.77
C CYS A 6 -6.93 19.39 -16.03
N LYS A 7 -6.09 18.93 -16.96
CA LYS A 7 -6.50 18.30 -18.21
C LYS A 7 -5.85 16.93 -18.28
N GLY A 8 -6.64 15.88 -18.13
CA GLY A 8 -6.13 14.53 -18.06
C GLY A 8 -7.24 13.50 -18.04
N VAL A 9 -6.84 12.24 -17.94
CA VAL A 9 -7.72 11.07 -17.86
C VAL A 9 -7.09 10.02 -16.95
N VAL A 10 -7.93 9.14 -16.40
CA VAL A 10 -7.48 7.94 -15.69
C VAL A 10 -7.77 6.74 -16.58
N GLU A 11 -6.75 5.96 -16.88
CA GLU A 11 -6.89 4.69 -17.59
C GLU A 11 -7.25 3.58 -16.59
N TYR A 12 -8.41 2.95 -16.76
CA TYR A 12 -8.89 1.92 -15.83
C TYR A 12 -8.33 0.54 -16.15
N GLY A 13 -7.95 0.30 -17.40
CA GLY A 13 -7.37 -0.96 -17.85
C GLY A 13 -5.84 -0.95 -17.87
N LEU A 14 -5.26 -2.06 -18.34
CA LEU A 14 -3.86 -2.08 -18.73
C LEU A 14 -3.69 -1.22 -19.98
N MET A 15 -2.69 -0.34 -19.97
CA MET A 15 -2.39 0.51 -21.12
C MET A 15 -1.16 -0.03 -21.85
N SER A 16 -1.39 -0.51 -23.07
CA SER A 16 -0.32 -0.93 -23.97
C SER A 16 0.31 0.29 -24.64
N THR A 17 1.64 0.40 -24.57
CA THR A 17 2.42 1.49 -25.14
C THR A 17 3.70 0.95 -25.80
N THR A 18 4.39 1.75 -26.59
CA THR A 18 5.66 1.36 -27.22
C THR A 18 6.66 2.51 -27.16
N THR A 19 7.94 2.19 -27.06
CA THR A 19 9.03 3.16 -27.20
C THR A 19 9.34 3.49 -28.66
N ALA A 20 8.86 2.66 -29.60
CA ALA A 20 9.08 2.85 -31.03
C ALA A 20 7.98 3.73 -31.65
N ARG A 21 8.29 4.99 -31.94
CA ARG A 21 7.33 5.95 -32.54
C ARG A 21 6.72 5.45 -33.85
N ASP A 22 7.52 4.78 -34.68
CA ASP A 22 7.05 4.23 -35.95
C ASP A 22 5.99 3.14 -35.74
N MET A 23 6.11 2.33 -34.67
CA MET A 23 5.10 1.32 -34.33
C MET A 23 3.79 1.96 -33.87
N ALA A 24 3.84 3.02 -33.05
CA ALA A 24 2.65 3.76 -32.65
C ALA A 24 1.94 4.40 -33.85
N THR A 25 2.70 4.94 -34.80
CA THR A 25 2.14 5.62 -35.98
C THR A 25 1.69 4.64 -37.08
N LYS A 26 2.18 3.40 -37.10
CA LYS A 26 1.69 2.34 -38.00
C LYS A 26 0.18 2.09 -37.85
N TYR A 27 -0.33 2.22 -36.63
CA TYR A 27 -1.76 2.10 -36.32
C TYR A 27 -2.59 3.33 -36.71
N SER A 28 -1.94 4.40 -37.17
CA SER A 28 -2.57 5.69 -37.49
C SER A 28 -3.13 5.78 -38.91
N LEU A 29 -3.02 4.71 -39.71
CA LEU A 29 -3.50 4.65 -41.09
C LEU A 29 -5.02 4.77 -41.15
N SER A 30 -5.47 6.01 -41.35
CA SER A 30 -6.89 6.33 -41.42
C SER A 30 -7.34 6.22 -42.87
N LYS A 31 -7.95 5.08 -43.24
CA LYS A 31 -8.53 4.88 -44.58
C LYS A 31 -9.68 5.85 -44.92
N ASP A 32 -10.25 6.54 -43.92
CA ASP A 32 -11.48 7.35 -44.05
C ASP A 32 -11.32 8.82 -43.64
N GLY A 33 -10.11 9.41 -43.74
CA GLY A 33 -9.91 10.84 -43.44
C GLY A 33 -10.06 11.24 -41.97
N LYS A 34 -10.23 10.26 -41.07
CA LYS A 34 -10.10 10.47 -39.61
C LYS A 34 -8.64 10.82 -39.30
N ARG A 35 -8.41 11.67 -38.31
CA ARG A 35 -7.06 11.98 -37.83
C ARG A 35 -6.75 11.02 -36.70
N ALA A 36 -5.66 10.28 -36.80
CA ALA A 36 -5.19 9.45 -35.70
C ALA A 36 -4.57 10.32 -34.60
N THR A 37 -4.71 9.87 -33.36
CA THR A 37 -4.14 10.53 -32.19
C THR A 37 -3.03 9.65 -31.62
N VAL A 38 -1.87 10.25 -31.37
CA VAL A 38 -0.74 9.60 -30.69
C VAL A 38 -0.56 10.28 -29.34
N PHE A 39 -0.62 9.51 -28.26
CA PHE A 39 -0.27 9.98 -26.92
C PHE A 39 1.24 9.83 -26.73
N GLU A 40 1.94 10.95 -26.66
CA GLU A 40 3.37 10.97 -26.35
C GLU A 40 3.53 11.10 -24.84
N ILE A 41 3.79 9.97 -24.18
CA ILE A 41 3.76 9.87 -22.72
C ILE A 41 5.19 9.97 -22.18
N GLU A 42 5.46 11.05 -21.46
CA GLU A 42 6.67 11.20 -20.66
C GLU A 42 6.58 10.34 -19.40
N VAL A 43 7.62 9.54 -19.18
CA VAL A 43 7.70 8.55 -18.10
C VAL A 43 8.77 8.97 -17.10
N GLY A 44 8.38 9.12 -15.83
CA GLY A 44 9.29 9.40 -14.73
C GLY A 44 10.16 8.19 -14.35
N GLN A 45 11.19 8.39 -13.54
CA GLN A 45 12.03 7.29 -13.04
C GLN A 45 11.23 6.23 -12.28
N VAL A 46 10.19 6.66 -11.54
CA VAL A 46 9.32 5.80 -10.74
C VAL A 46 8.11 5.29 -11.52
N ASP A 47 7.56 6.08 -12.45
CA ASP A 47 6.30 5.80 -13.14
C ASP A 47 6.44 4.83 -14.34
N ARG A 48 7.26 3.80 -14.21
CA ARG A 48 7.63 2.92 -15.35
C ARG A 48 6.61 1.80 -15.57
N GLY A 49 6.36 1.51 -16.84
CA GLY A 49 5.66 0.30 -17.28
C GLY A 49 6.57 -0.92 -17.33
N ALA A 50 5.97 -2.09 -17.51
CA ALA A 50 6.68 -3.36 -17.67
C ALA A 50 6.92 -3.65 -19.16
N ASN A 51 8.17 -3.96 -19.52
CA ASN A 51 8.45 -4.53 -20.84
C ASN A 51 8.04 -6.01 -20.87
N ILE A 52 7.11 -6.35 -21.76
CA ILE A 52 6.57 -7.72 -21.85
C ILE A 52 6.98 -8.45 -23.14
N ARG A 53 8.01 -7.96 -23.83
CA ARG A 53 8.52 -8.55 -25.08
C ARG A 53 8.82 -10.05 -24.98
N TRP A 54 9.27 -10.51 -23.81
CA TRP A 54 9.66 -11.90 -23.57
C TRP A 54 8.47 -12.89 -23.59
N CYS A 55 7.24 -12.42 -23.35
CA CYS A 55 6.03 -13.23 -23.34
C CYS A 55 4.93 -12.74 -24.29
N SER A 56 5.15 -11.64 -25.00
CA SER A 56 4.19 -11.10 -25.95
C SER A 56 4.07 -11.99 -27.19
N GLN A 57 2.86 -12.06 -27.74
CA GLN A 57 2.61 -12.67 -29.06
C GLN A 57 3.15 -11.81 -30.21
N HIS A 58 3.44 -10.53 -29.93
CA HIS A 58 4.00 -9.55 -30.86
C HIS A 58 5.30 -8.91 -30.32
N PRO A 59 6.41 -9.68 -30.19
CA PRO A 59 7.67 -9.17 -29.64
C PRO A 59 8.26 -7.96 -30.39
N GLU A 60 7.92 -7.81 -31.67
CA GLU A 60 8.32 -6.71 -32.54
C GLU A 60 7.71 -5.35 -32.17
N GLU A 61 6.62 -5.33 -31.39
CA GLU A 61 5.95 -4.10 -30.98
C GLU A 61 6.65 -3.37 -29.84
N GLU A 62 7.63 -4.04 -29.19
CA GLU A 62 8.37 -3.52 -28.04
C GLU A 62 7.44 -2.99 -26.95
N GLU A 63 6.40 -3.77 -26.68
CA GLU A 63 5.31 -3.39 -25.81
C GLU A 63 5.78 -3.14 -24.37
N ILE A 64 5.44 -1.94 -23.90
CA ILE A 64 5.54 -1.49 -22.52
C ILE A 64 4.12 -1.35 -21.98
N VAL A 65 3.78 -2.14 -20.96
CA VAL A 65 2.45 -2.13 -20.34
C VAL A 65 2.48 -1.29 -19.07
N MET A 66 1.62 -0.27 -19.00
CA MET A 66 1.35 0.47 -17.77
C MET A 66 0.22 -0.21 -16.99
N PRO A 67 0.26 -0.19 -15.65
CA PRO A 67 -0.75 -0.84 -14.84
C PRO A 67 -2.10 -0.09 -14.88
N PRO A 68 -3.18 -0.74 -14.42
CA PRO A 68 -4.47 -0.10 -14.24
C PRO A 68 -4.41 1.12 -13.32
N LEU A 69 -5.38 2.01 -13.48
CA LEU A 69 -5.50 3.26 -12.72
C LEU A 69 -4.31 4.21 -12.90
N SER A 70 -3.65 4.13 -14.05
CA SER A 70 -2.61 5.09 -14.44
C SER A 70 -3.26 6.43 -14.77
N ASN A 71 -2.80 7.50 -14.13
CA ASN A 71 -3.29 8.85 -14.38
C ASN A 71 -2.44 9.52 -15.46
N LEU A 72 -3.08 10.07 -16.49
CA LEU A 72 -2.44 10.76 -17.60
C LEU A 72 -2.81 12.23 -17.59
N GLU A 73 -1.82 13.10 -17.52
CA GLU A 73 -1.98 14.55 -17.56
C GLU A 73 -1.45 15.11 -18.88
N ILE A 74 -2.20 16.02 -19.51
CA ILE A 74 -1.76 16.73 -20.72
C ILE A 74 -0.78 17.83 -20.29
N THR A 75 0.47 17.73 -20.74
CA THR A 75 1.56 18.64 -20.34
C THR A 75 1.72 19.84 -21.28
N GLY A 76 1.10 19.80 -22.45
CA GLY A 76 1.27 20.85 -23.45
C GLY A 76 0.18 20.85 -24.53
N PRO A 77 0.25 21.81 -25.48
CA PRO A 77 -0.68 21.85 -26.59
C PRO A 77 -0.46 20.65 -27.52
N ALA A 78 -1.56 20.10 -28.03
CA ALA A 78 -1.50 19.09 -29.08
C ALA A 78 -0.91 19.68 -30.37
N LYS A 79 -0.14 18.89 -31.10
CA LYS A 79 0.54 19.30 -32.33
C LYS A 79 0.18 18.36 -33.47
N MET A 80 0.09 18.89 -34.68
CA MET A 80 -0.05 18.06 -35.88
C MET A 80 1.34 17.73 -36.40
N GLU A 81 1.60 16.45 -36.64
CA GLU A 81 2.87 15.97 -37.19
C GLU A 81 2.62 15.14 -38.45
N VAL A 82 3.49 15.32 -39.44
CA VAL A 82 3.47 14.52 -40.67
C VAL A 82 4.45 13.36 -40.48
N THR A 83 3.93 12.15 -40.59
CA THR A 83 4.71 10.90 -40.45
C THR A 83 4.73 10.16 -41.79
N THR A 84 5.56 9.11 -41.88
CA THR A 84 5.57 8.17 -43.01
C THR A 84 4.20 7.51 -43.26
N HIS A 85 3.35 7.45 -42.23
CA HIS A 85 2.03 6.81 -42.27
C HIS A 85 0.86 7.82 -42.39
N GLY A 86 1.16 9.12 -42.55
CA GLY A 86 0.17 10.19 -42.67
C GLY A 86 0.26 11.21 -41.55
N THR A 87 -0.72 12.11 -41.51
CA THR A 87 -0.76 13.19 -40.52
C THR A 87 -1.44 12.74 -39.23
N VAL A 88 -0.74 12.87 -38.10
CA VAL A 88 -1.23 12.48 -36.77
C VAL A 88 -1.30 13.67 -35.83
N MET A 89 -2.22 13.63 -34.88
CA MET A 89 -2.27 14.58 -33.77
C MET A 89 -1.50 14.00 -32.59
N VAL A 90 -0.38 14.62 -32.23
CA VAL A 90 0.43 14.24 -31.07
C VAL A 90 -0.02 15.05 -29.86
N VAL A 91 -0.40 14.35 -28.80
CA VAL A 91 -0.80 14.94 -27.52
C VAL A 91 0.30 14.62 -26.50
N PRO A 92 1.06 15.62 -26.03
CA PRO A 92 2.07 15.39 -25.01
C PRO A 92 1.40 15.18 -23.66
N MET A 93 1.78 14.10 -22.98
CA MET A 93 1.23 13.69 -21.70
C MET A 93 2.33 13.29 -20.73
N ARG A 94 2.01 13.27 -19.45
CA ARG A 94 2.82 12.67 -18.39
C ARG A 94 1.99 11.64 -17.65
N VAL A 95 2.58 10.50 -17.35
CA VAL A 95 1.93 9.44 -16.56
C VAL A 95 2.35 9.52 -15.09
N ASN A 96 1.38 9.28 -14.21
CA ASN A 96 1.62 8.92 -12.82
C ASN A 96 1.04 7.53 -12.57
N VAL A 97 1.90 6.61 -12.17
CA VAL A 97 1.52 5.24 -11.86
C VAL A 97 1.27 5.14 -10.36
N ASN A 98 0.09 4.67 -9.97
CA ASN A 98 -0.24 4.46 -8.57
C ASN A 98 0.50 3.24 -7.99
N LEU A 99 1.79 3.42 -7.66
CA LEU A 99 2.64 2.38 -7.05
C LEU A 99 2.26 2.04 -5.60
N LYS A 100 1.34 2.80 -4.98
CA LYS A 100 0.89 2.59 -3.60
C LYS A 100 -0.39 1.79 -3.51
N SER A 101 -0.92 1.30 -4.64
CA SER A 101 -2.05 0.38 -4.60
C SER A 101 -1.60 -0.92 -3.93
N LEU A 102 -2.28 -1.28 -2.85
CA LEU A 102 -2.08 -2.58 -2.21
C LEU A 102 -2.53 -3.69 -3.17
N THR A 103 -1.80 -4.79 -3.18
CA THR A 103 -2.26 -6.05 -3.78
C THR A 103 -3.51 -6.56 -3.05
N MET A 104 -4.24 -7.50 -3.66
CA MET A 104 -5.41 -8.12 -3.03
C MET A 104 -5.07 -8.77 -1.68
N ASP A 105 -3.91 -9.44 -1.61
CA ASP A 105 -3.44 -10.10 -0.40
C ASP A 105 -3.05 -9.09 0.68
N GLU A 106 -2.35 -8.01 0.31
CA GLU A 106 -2.03 -6.92 1.24
C GLU A 106 -3.28 -6.20 1.73
N LEU A 107 -4.29 -6.04 0.87
CA LEU A 107 -5.58 -5.46 1.25
C LEU A 107 -6.32 -6.37 2.24
N ALA A 108 -6.34 -7.68 1.99
CA ALA A 108 -6.91 -8.67 2.90
C ALA A 108 -6.18 -8.70 4.25
N ALA A 109 -4.85 -8.59 4.26
CA ALA A 109 -4.03 -8.55 5.47
C ALA A 109 -4.07 -7.21 6.22
N ARG A 110 -4.63 -6.15 5.64
CA ARG A 110 -4.55 -4.78 6.19
C ARG A 110 -5.09 -4.67 7.61
N ARG A 111 -6.26 -5.26 7.90
CA ARG A 111 -6.86 -5.20 9.24
C ARG A 111 -6.01 -5.95 10.27
N LYS A 112 -5.51 -7.14 9.92
CA LYS A 112 -4.56 -7.90 10.75
C LYS A 112 -3.31 -7.08 11.06
N ASN A 113 -2.71 -6.46 10.03
CA ASN A 113 -1.50 -5.65 10.18
C ASN A 113 -1.73 -4.44 11.10
N LEU A 114 -2.85 -3.73 10.95
CA LEU A 114 -3.22 -2.62 11.85
C LEU A 114 -3.41 -3.10 13.29
N HIS A 115 -4.05 -4.25 13.50
CA HIS A 115 -4.25 -4.82 14.82
C HIS A 115 -2.91 -5.21 15.49
N LEU A 116 -2.03 -5.90 14.76
CA LEU A 116 -0.71 -6.29 15.29
C LEU A 116 0.17 -5.06 15.60
N ALA A 117 0.08 -4.02 14.78
CA ALA A 117 0.75 -2.74 15.05
C ALA A 117 0.20 -2.08 16.32
N MET A 118 -1.12 -2.06 16.51
CA MET A 118 -1.75 -1.59 17.73
C MET A 118 -1.27 -2.38 18.95
N MET A 119 -1.29 -3.71 18.91
CA MET A 119 -0.82 -4.55 20.02
C MET A 119 0.66 -4.29 20.35
N SER A 120 1.50 -4.11 19.34
CA SER A 120 2.93 -3.80 19.53
C SER A 120 3.12 -2.48 20.27
N ASN A 121 2.34 -1.45 19.91
CA ASN A 121 2.36 -0.15 20.59
C ASN A 121 1.89 -0.28 22.04
N LEU A 122 0.81 -1.02 22.30
CA LEU A 122 0.32 -1.26 23.66
C LEU A 122 1.36 -1.99 24.52
N MET A 123 2.04 -2.99 23.95
CA MET A 123 3.12 -3.71 24.64
C MET A 123 4.28 -2.77 24.99
N GLU A 124 4.66 -1.87 24.07
CA GLU A 124 5.71 -0.90 24.31
C GLU A 124 5.32 0.09 25.42
N GLU A 125 4.08 0.58 25.42
CA GLU A 125 3.54 1.43 26.48
C GLU A 125 3.60 0.74 27.85
N THR A 126 3.11 -0.51 27.93
CA THR A 126 3.17 -1.31 29.16
C THR A 126 4.62 -1.55 29.59
N SER A 127 5.52 -1.86 28.66
CA SER A 127 6.94 -2.07 28.94
C SER A 127 7.63 -0.81 29.47
N ARG A 128 7.24 0.37 28.98
CA ARG A 128 7.72 1.66 29.50
C ARG A 128 7.17 1.92 30.90
N HIS A 129 5.89 1.63 31.14
CA HIS A 129 5.28 1.77 32.46
C HIS A 129 5.97 0.88 33.50
N VAL A 130 6.19 -0.39 33.16
CA VAL A 130 6.95 -1.35 33.99
C VAL A 130 8.35 -0.81 34.32
N ARG A 131 9.10 -0.35 33.30
CA ARG A 131 10.44 0.22 33.54
C ARG A 131 10.43 1.46 34.42
N SER A 132 9.37 2.27 34.35
CA SER A 132 9.21 3.48 35.17
C SER A 132 9.01 3.19 36.65
N LEU A 133 8.60 1.96 37.01
CA LEU A 133 8.48 1.52 38.40
C LEU A 133 9.85 1.26 39.05
N GLY A 134 10.96 1.32 38.29
CA GLY A 134 12.33 1.12 38.77
C GLY A 134 12.62 -0.36 39.12
N PRO A 135 13.85 -0.68 39.56
CA PRO A 135 14.10 -1.96 40.20
C PRO A 135 13.32 -1.97 41.53
N LEU A 136 12.24 -2.75 41.60
CA LEU A 136 11.62 -3.12 42.87
C LEU A 136 12.71 -3.80 43.73
N HIS A 137 13.38 -3.00 44.56
CA HIS A 137 14.50 -3.44 45.37
C HIS A 137 14.03 -4.53 46.34
N SER A 138 14.42 -5.78 46.04
CA SER A 138 15.13 -6.74 46.91
C SER A 138 14.60 -7.06 48.32
N SER A 139 13.54 -6.43 48.83
CA SER A 139 13.09 -6.57 50.22
C SER A 139 11.86 -7.45 50.38
N CYS A 140 11.13 -7.72 49.30
CA CYS A 140 10.00 -8.65 49.31
C CYS A 140 10.09 -9.50 48.05
N GLY A 141 10.08 -10.82 48.20
CA GLY A 141 10.27 -11.81 47.13
C GLY A 141 9.17 -11.86 46.06
N LEU A 142 8.51 -10.73 45.76
CA LEU A 142 7.70 -10.56 44.55
C LEU A 142 8.65 -10.35 43.37
N LYS A 143 8.97 -11.51 42.79
CA LYS A 143 9.97 -11.80 41.77
C LYS A 143 9.84 -10.90 40.55
N GLU A 144 10.98 -10.56 39.95
CA GLU A 144 11.12 -10.24 38.50
C GLU A 144 10.29 -11.18 37.61
N ALA A 145 10.05 -12.42 38.06
CA ALA A 145 9.19 -13.40 37.39
C ALA A 145 7.72 -12.95 37.23
N THR A 146 7.18 -12.09 38.09
CA THR A 146 5.79 -11.59 37.97
C THR A 146 5.68 -10.51 36.89
N VAL A 147 6.70 -9.65 36.78
CA VAL A 147 6.77 -8.59 35.77
C VAL A 147 7.14 -9.17 34.40
N GLY A 148 8.08 -10.13 34.36
CA GLY A 148 8.39 -10.92 33.16
C GLY A 148 7.16 -11.68 32.67
N GLY A 149 6.46 -12.40 33.57
CA GLY A 149 5.26 -13.15 33.21
C GLY A 149 4.11 -12.29 32.65
N VAL A 150 4.04 -11.02 33.03
CA VAL A 150 3.07 -10.05 32.50
C VAL A 150 3.38 -9.65 31.05
N LEU A 151 4.66 -9.43 30.72
CA LEU A 151 5.06 -9.14 29.35
C LEU A 151 5.01 -10.40 28.48
N ASP A 152 5.28 -11.56 29.05
CA ASP A 152 5.14 -12.86 28.38
C ASP A 152 3.68 -13.14 28.00
N GLU A 153 2.71 -12.79 28.86
CA GLU A 153 1.27 -12.88 28.58
C GLU A 153 0.89 -12.03 27.36
N PHE A 154 1.43 -10.80 27.27
CA PHE A 154 1.20 -9.91 26.14
C PHE A 154 1.84 -10.44 24.84
N SER A 155 3.09 -10.90 24.92
CA SER A 155 3.80 -11.49 23.78
C SER A 155 3.09 -12.73 23.26
N ALA A 156 2.59 -13.60 24.15
CA ALA A 156 1.85 -14.80 23.79
C ALA A 156 0.55 -14.46 23.02
N GLU A 157 -0.18 -13.43 23.44
CA GLU A 157 -1.38 -12.99 22.73
C GLU A 157 -1.05 -12.37 21.36
N ILE A 158 0.07 -11.64 21.24
CA ILE A 158 0.56 -11.14 19.93
C ILE A 158 0.88 -12.32 19.01
N ASP A 159 1.59 -13.34 19.50
CA ASP A 159 1.97 -14.51 18.70
C ASP A 159 0.75 -15.32 18.25
N LYS A 160 -0.26 -15.43 19.10
CA LYS A 160 -1.55 -16.04 18.76
C LYS A 160 -2.25 -15.28 17.64
N ASN A 161 -2.33 -13.95 17.72
CA ASN A 161 -2.91 -13.11 16.67
C ASN A 161 -2.08 -13.10 15.39
N ARG A 162 -0.75 -13.27 15.48
CA ARG A 162 0.14 -13.41 14.31
C ARG A 162 -0.14 -14.69 13.52
N LYS A 163 -0.42 -15.80 14.22
CA LYS A 163 -0.75 -17.10 13.61
C LYS A 163 -2.16 -17.18 13.03
N GLN A 164 -3.03 -16.23 13.37
CA GLN A 164 -4.40 -16.19 12.85
C GLN A 164 -4.43 -15.70 11.39
N GLU A 165 -5.33 -16.26 10.58
CA GLU A 165 -5.48 -15.86 9.17
C GLU A 165 -5.99 -14.42 9.00
N ALA A 166 -5.62 -13.78 7.90
CA ALA A 166 -5.98 -12.39 7.62
C ALA A 166 -7.50 -12.19 7.51
N GLU A 167 -8.18 -13.14 6.86
CA GLU A 167 -9.63 -13.16 6.62
C GLU A 167 -10.42 -13.15 7.92
N TRP A 168 -9.89 -13.76 8.97
CA TRP A 168 -10.55 -13.79 10.28
C TRP A 168 -10.74 -12.36 10.83
N PHE A 169 -9.78 -11.46 10.61
CA PHE A 169 -9.86 -10.04 11.02
C PHE A 169 -10.76 -9.20 10.10
N ASN A 170 -11.15 -9.71 8.93
CA ASN A 170 -12.05 -9.01 8.01
C ASN A 170 -13.53 -9.19 8.39
N ILE A 171 -13.83 -10.03 9.38
CA ILE A 171 -15.14 -10.14 10.00
C ILE A 171 -15.23 -9.14 11.16
N ASP A 172 -16.15 -8.18 11.09
CA ASP A 172 -16.26 -7.08 12.06
C ASP A 172 -16.42 -7.56 13.52
N GLY A 173 -17.19 -8.64 13.73
CA GLY A 173 -17.36 -9.24 15.06
C GLY A 173 -16.06 -9.75 15.67
N ASN A 174 -15.27 -10.47 14.87
CA ASN A 174 -13.96 -11.00 15.26
C ASN A 174 -12.95 -9.87 15.51
N TYR A 175 -12.92 -8.88 14.62
CA TYR A 175 -12.04 -7.73 14.75
C TYR A 175 -12.32 -6.92 16.02
N ARG A 176 -13.61 -6.66 16.31
CA ARG A 176 -14.04 -6.02 17.55
C ARG A 176 -13.62 -6.84 18.77
N GLN A 177 -13.80 -8.16 18.73
CA GLN A 177 -13.37 -9.03 19.81
C GLN A 177 -11.87 -8.93 20.05
N ALA A 178 -11.05 -9.02 19.00
CA ALA A 178 -9.59 -8.94 19.11
C ALA A 178 -9.11 -7.60 19.68
N ILE A 179 -9.69 -6.49 19.21
CA ILE A 179 -9.41 -5.15 19.77
C ILE A 179 -9.76 -5.10 21.26
N ASN A 180 -10.95 -5.56 21.64
CA ASN A 180 -11.38 -5.54 23.03
C ASN A 180 -10.45 -6.39 23.90
N THR A 181 -10.11 -7.60 23.46
CA THR A 181 -9.16 -8.47 24.17
C THR A 181 -7.81 -7.79 24.36
N ALA A 182 -7.26 -7.10 23.35
CA ALA A 182 -5.99 -6.39 23.48
C ALA A 182 -6.07 -5.22 24.48
N ILE A 183 -7.17 -4.47 24.49
CA ILE A 183 -7.40 -3.38 25.44
C ILE A 183 -7.60 -3.91 26.87
N ASP A 184 -8.41 -4.95 27.03
CA ASP A 184 -8.70 -5.57 28.32
C ASP A 184 -7.45 -6.21 28.91
N LEU A 185 -6.57 -6.79 28.07
CA LEU A 185 -5.28 -7.30 28.48
C LEU A 185 -4.39 -6.19 29.06
N LYS A 186 -4.25 -5.06 28.35
CA LYS A 186 -3.51 -3.90 28.86
C LYS A 186 -4.07 -3.42 30.19
N ARG A 187 -5.39 -3.24 30.29
CA ARG A 187 -6.06 -2.80 31.53
C ARG A 187 -5.84 -3.78 32.69
N GLY A 188 -5.96 -5.08 32.42
CA GLY A 188 -5.71 -6.12 33.41
C GLY A 188 -4.28 -6.07 33.94
N ILE A 189 -3.32 -5.78 33.07
CA ILE A 189 -1.92 -5.61 33.45
C ILE A 189 -1.72 -4.34 34.29
N GLU A 190 -2.28 -3.21 33.89
CA GLU A 190 -2.21 -1.97 34.66
C GLU A 190 -2.79 -2.13 36.07
N CYS A 191 -3.92 -2.84 36.21
CA CYS A 191 -4.51 -3.18 37.50
C CYS A 191 -3.61 -4.10 38.35
N LYS A 192 -2.98 -5.12 37.75
CA LYS A 192 -2.02 -5.98 38.45
C LYS A 192 -0.83 -5.14 38.96
N LEU A 193 -0.32 -4.22 38.14
CA LEU A 193 0.81 -3.34 38.50
C LEU A 193 0.43 -2.33 39.60
N SER A 194 -0.78 -1.78 39.59
CA SER A 194 -1.24 -0.87 40.65
C SER A 194 -1.38 -1.56 42.01
N LEU A 195 -1.94 -2.78 42.03
CA LEU A 195 -2.04 -3.58 43.27
C LEU A 195 -0.66 -3.92 43.85
N LEU A 196 0.31 -4.25 42.98
CA LEU A 196 1.69 -4.49 43.41
C LEU A 196 2.33 -3.26 44.07
N ARG A 197 1.94 -2.05 43.65
CA ARG A 197 2.42 -0.79 44.22
C ARG A 197 1.80 -0.50 45.60
N GLU A 198 0.51 -0.77 45.77
CA GLU A 198 -0.20 -0.54 47.04
C GLU A 198 0.30 -1.47 48.16
N HIS A 199 0.69 -2.71 47.84
CA HIS A 199 1.29 -3.63 48.79
C HIS A 199 2.73 -3.28 49.22
N GLN A 200 3.33 -2.23 48.66
CA GLN A 200 4.68 -1.76 48.99
C GLN A 200 4.72 -0.49 49.86
N GLN A 201 3.58 0.14 50.13
CA GLN A 201 3.45 1.26 51.09
C GLN A 201 2.99 0.76 52.45
#